data_AF-A0A2V8U3W2-F1
#
_entry.id   AF-A0A2V8U3W2-F1
#
_cell.length_a   1.000
_cell.length_b   1.000
_cell.length_c   1.000
_cell.angle_alpha   90.00
_cell.angle_beta   90.00
_cell.angle_gamma   90.00
#
_symmetry.space_group_name_H-M   'P 1'
#
loop_
_entity.id
_entity.type
_entity.pdbx_description
1 polymer ?
#
loop_
_entity_poly.entity_id
_entity_poly.type
_entity_poly.pdbx_seq_one_letter_code
_entity_poly.pdbx_strand_id
1 'polypeptide(L)'
;MTLKRILSALLPIALLTFLSCSKTADTAPERRIFGSPPTIETIDPNFSNPQTPVDCDFTDIVNALLCQNGILDAQPQTGRGWTKAVDQDGNTIVVFSDVPTTVPGTFIEGTYTELSFRAKVTDPETTAQQNNILLVSASFVPPDSTTETTLVLFDDGSTIDFPFEQRALVGEDCDVDIPNNICTCGGAIYKIKSGDLAKGDNLYTRKFAFADKNASGFLNDCVMRSKKEIPVSADVGATLQFKIEAVDRQGNLSTWPTKLSATVGAGTFLSNGDSCGCCLLHAFSQLADISLPRPRRRLY
;
A
#
# COMPACT_ATOMS: atom_id res chain seq x y z
N MET A 1 -3.55 -85.85 -37.99
CA MET A 1 -3.96 -84.93 -36.91
C MET A 1 -2.96 -85.09 -35.75
N THR A 2 -1.75 -84.53 -35.77
CA THR A 2 -1.31 -83.14 -35.47
C THR A 2 -1.75 -82.61 -34.11
N LEU A 3 -0.92 -82.83 -33.08
CA LEU A 3 -0.79 -81.93 -31.93
C LEU A 3 0.67 -81.96 -31.43
N LYS A 4 1.53 -81.24 -32.16
CA LYS A 4 2.88 -80.84 -31.74
C LYS A 4 2.89 -79.32 -31.66
N ARG A 5 3.61 -78.80 -30.66
CA ARG A 5 4.01 -77.39 -30.43
C ARG A 5 2.93 -76.52 -29.77
N ILE A 6 3.19 -76.14 -28.52
CA ILE A 6 3.20 -74.78 -27.94
C ILE A 6 3.51 -74.99 -26.45
N LEU A 7 4.78 -75.06 -26.05
CA LEU A 7 5.15 -75.07 -24.62
C LEU A 7 6.58 -74.59 -24.31
N SER A 8 7.29 -73.94 -25.24
CA SER A 8 8.69 -73.52 -25.01
C SER A 8 9.01 -72.08 -25.42
N ALA A 9 8.04 -71.16 -25.37
CA ALA A 9 8.29 -69.76 -25.76
C ALA A 9 7.99 -68.70 -24.67
N LEU A 10 7.55 -69.09 -23.48
CA LEU A 10 7.15 -68.13 -22.43
C LEU A 10 8.17 -67.94 -21.30
N LEU A 11 9.23 -68.75 -21.24
CA LEU A 11 10.21 -68.66 -20.15
C LEU A 11 11.37 -67.66 -20.34
N PRO A 12 11.76 -67.18 -21.55
CA PRO A 12 12.85 -66.20 -21.64
C PRO A 12 12.39 -64.73 -21.60
N ILE A 13 11.09 -64.43 -21.66
CA ILE A 13 10.60 -63.03 -21.69
C ILE A 13 10.46 -62.43 -20.28
N ALA A 14 10.27 -63.26 -19.25
CA ALA A 14 10.11 -62.77 -17.87
C ALA A 14 11.43 -62.36 -17.19
N LEU A 15 12.60 -62.69 -17.77
CA LEU A 15 13.91 -62.38 -17.16
C LEU A 15 14.58 -61.12 -17.75
N LEU A 16 14.06 -60.56 -18.85
CA LEU A 16 14.61 -59.35 -19.48
C LEU A 16 13.95 -58.05 -19.02
N THR A 17 12.86 -58.12 -18.24
CA THR A 17 12.17 -56.93 -17.71
C THR A 17 12.74 -56.41 -16.38
N PHE A 18 13.63 -57.16 -15.71
CA PHE A 18 14.27 -56.72 -14.47
C PHE A 18 15.63 -56.01 -14.66
N LEU A 19 16.12 -55.87 -15.90
CA LEU A 19 17.41 -55.20 -16.18
C LEU A 19 17.27 -53.80 -16.80
N SER A 20 16.04 -53.29 -16.98
CA SER A 20 15.80 -52.01 -17.68
C SER A 20 15.35 -50.84 -16.79
N CYS A 21 15.59 -50.91 -15.47
CA CYS A 21 15.33 -49.79 -14.55
C CYS A 21 16.51 -49.57 -13.60
N SER A 22 17.73 -49.52 -14.13
CA SER A 22 18.80 -48.75 -13.52
C SER A 22 19.05 -47.52 -14.38
N LYS A 23 18.07 -46.61 -14.42
CA LYS A 23 18.44 -45.19 -14.54
C LYS A 23 19.26 -44.91 -13.29
N THR A 24 20.58 -44.97 -13.41
CA THR A 24 21.44 -44.18 -12.55
C THR A 24 20.79 -42.81 -12.48
N ALA A 25 20.31 -42.44 -11.29
CA ALA A 25 19.94 -41.07 -11.02
C ALA A 25 21.08 -40.22 -11.56
N ASP A 26 20.76 -39.32 -12.48
CA ASP A 26 21.74 -38.41 -13.05
C ASP A 26 22.16 -37.49 -11.89
N THR A 27 23.18 -37.92 -11.14
CA THR A 27 23.79 -37.18 -10.04
C THR A 27 24.83 -36.20 -10.56
N ALA A 28 24.80 -35.87 -11.86
CA ALA A 28 25.50 -34.70 -12.33
C ALA A 28 24.93 -33.50 -11.55
N PRO A 29 25.74 -32.77 -10.77
CA PRO A 29 25.28 -31.56 -10.12
C PRO A 29 24.70 -30.66 -11.21
N GLU A 30 23.47 -30.18 -10.97
CA GLU A 30 22.75 -29.32 -11.90
C GLU A 30 23.71 -28.22 -12.37
N ARG A 31 24.15 -28.28 -13.64
CA ARG A 31 25.03 -27.27 -14.23
C ARG A 31 24.20 -26.02 -14.42
N ARG A 32 24.08 -25.23 -13.35
CA ARG A 32 23.48 -23.90 -13.43
C ARG A 32 24.48 -23.02 -14.18
N ILE A 33 24.09 -22.63 -15.38
CA ILE A 33 24.87 -21.74 -16.28
C ILE A 33 24.96 -20.33 -15.67
N PHE A 34 23.98 -19.98 -14.84
CA PHE A 34 23.88 -18.77 -14.05
C PHE A 34 24.03 -19.16 -12.57
N GLY A 35 24.47 -18.25 -11.69
CA GLY A 35 24.75 -18.54 -10.28
C GLY A 35 23.56 -19.12 -9.50
N SER A 36 23.69 -19.24 -8.19
CA SER A 36 22.56 -19.66 -7.36
C SER A 36 21.49 -18.55 -7.36
N PRO A 37 20.19 -18.89 -7.45
CA PRO A 37 19.14 -17.91 -7.32
C PRO A 37 19.13 -17.34 -5.88
N PRO A 38 18.60 -16.11 -5.70
CA PRO A 38 18.38 -15.57 -4.38
C PRO A 38 17.37 -16.44 -3.62
N THR A 39 17.39 -16.39 -2.29
CA THR A 39 16.44 -17.10 -1.43
C THR A 39 15.60 -16.10 -0.67
N ILE A 40 14.28 -16.20 -0.79
CA ILE A 40 13.33 -15.51 0.09
C ILE A 40 13.21 -16.40 1.33
N GLU A 41 13.86 -16.03 2.43
CA GLU A 41 13.90 -16.83 3.66
C GLU A 41 12.56 -16.76 4.38
N THR A 42 12.03 -15.55 4.52
CA THR A 42 10.79 -15.30 5.24
C THR A 42 10.04 -14.13 4.61
N ILE A 43 8.72 -14.24 4.63
CA ILE A 43 7.82 -13.10 4.50
C ILE A 43 7.16 -12.89 5.85
N ASP A 44 6.86 -11.64 6.21
CA ASP A 44 6.20 -11.31 7.48
C ASP A 44 5.05 -12.30 7.76
N PRO A 45 5.18 -13.16 8.80
CA PRO A 45 4.13 -14.11 9.15
C PRO A 45 2.86 -13.41 9.62
N ASN A 46 2.98 -12.14 10.01
CA ASN A 46 1.88 -11.26 10.36
C ASN A 46 1.52 -10.33 9.21
N PHE A 47 1.70 -10.76 7.94
CA PHE A 47 1.13 -10.05 6.79
C PHE A 47 -0.36 -9.84 7.07
N SER A 48 -0.63 -8.63 7.53
CA SER A 48 -1.90 -8.19 8.07
C SER A 48 -2.21 -6.90 7.36
N ASN A 49 -3.49 -6.69 7.20
CA ASN A 49 -4.09 -5.56 6.53
C ASN A 49 -4.91 -4.77 7.56
N PRO A 50 -4.27 -4.29 8.66
CA PRO A 50 -5.00 -3.61 9.72
C PRO A 50 -5.66 -2.34 9.20
N GLN A 51 -6.73 -1.94 9.88
CA GLN A 51 -7.20 -0.57 9.79
C GLN A 51 -6.20 0.33 10.53
N THR A 52 -5.45 1.13 9.76
CA THR A 52 -4.46 2.05 10.29
C THR A 52 -5.09 3.44 10.41
N PRO A 53 -4.99 4.09 11.60
CA PRO A 53 -5.46 5.45 11.76
C PRO A 53 -4.53 6.45 11.06
N VAL A 54 -5.15 7.50 10.53
CA VAL A 54 -4.49 8.64 9.91
C VAL A 54 -5.18 9.93 10.38
N ASP A 55 -4.40 10.98 10.59
CA ASP A 55 -4.87 12.30 11.02
C ASP A 55 -4.03 13.38 10.31
N CYS A 56 -4.73 14.38 9.74
CA CYS A 56 -4.10 15.51 9.07
C CYS A 56 -4.86 16.81 9.32
N ASP A 57 -4.08 17.90 9.43
CA ASP A 57 -4.58 19.26 9.51
C ASP A 57 -4.83 19.86 8.12
N PHE A 58 -6.08 20.24 7.86
CA PHE A 58 -6.55 20.86 6.62
C PHE A 58 -6.97 22.33 6.79
N THR A 59 -6.51 22.99 7.85
CA THR A 59 -6.83 24.40 8.16
C THR A 59 -6.49 25.36 7.03
N ASP A 60 -5.35 25.18 6.39
CA ASP A 60 -4.90 26.08 5.32
C ASP A 60 -5.85 26.04 4.11
N ILE A 61 -6.46 24.88 3.84
CA ILE A 61 -7.50 24.75 2.80
C ILE A 61 -8.74 25.54 3.21
N VAL A 62 -9.20 25.39 4.45
CA VAL A 62 -10.37 26.12 4.96
C VAL A 62 -10.11 27.62 4.89
N ASN A 63 -8.93 28.08 5.29
CA ASN A 63 -8.52 29.49 5.20
C ASN A 63 -8.52 29.99 3.76
N ALA A 64 -7.96 29.22 2.83
CA ALA A 64 -7.97 29.60 1.42
C ALA A 64 -9.39 29.67 0.85
N LEU A 65 -10.27 28.72 1.19
CA LEU A 65 -11.67 28.73 0.77
C LEU A 65 -12.42 29.95 1.32
N LEU A 66 -12.22 30.29 2.60
CA LEU A 66 -12.83 31.47 3.22
C LEU A 66 -12.35 32.76 2.56
N CYS A 67 -11.04 32.86 2.32
CA CYS A 67 -10.47 34.02 1.65
C CYS A 67 -10.92 34.16 0.19
N GLN A 68 -11.05 33.07 -0.58
CA GLN A 68 -11.63 33.11 -1.93
C GLN A 68 -13.07 33.66 -1.96
N ASN A 69 -13.78 33.59 -0.84
CA ASN A 69 -15.12 34.15 -0.66
C ASN A 69 -15.11 35.53 0.03
N GLY A 70 -13.94 36.18 0.14
CA GLY A 70 -13.78 37.52 0.70
C GLY A 70 -13.81 37.59 2.24
N ILE A 71 -13.64 36.45 2.93
CA ILE A 71 -13.57 36.39 4.40
C ILE A 71 -12.09 36.41 4.81
N LEU A 72 -11.66 37.51 5.42
CA LEU A 72 -10.23 37.84 5.61
C LEU A 72 -9.71 37.69 7.05
N ASP A 73 -10.53 37.32 8.02
CA ASP A 73 -10.12 37.20 9.45
C ASP A 73 -10.63 35.92 10.13
N ALA A 74 -10.97 34.90 9.34
CA ALA A 74 -11.39 33.63 9.91
C ALA A 74 -10.19 32.79 10.36
N GLN A 75 -10.31 32.15 11.52
CA GLN A 75 -9.30 31.26 12.08
C GLN A 75 -10.00 29.97 12.53
N PRO A 76 -10.06 28.92 11.68
CA PRO A 76 -10.62 27.62 12.06
C PRO A 76 -9.90 27.10 13.30
N GLN A 77 -10.64 26.80 14.36
CA GLN A 77 -10.08 26.26 15.61
C GLN A 77 -10.38 24.77 15.74
N THR A 78 -9.50 24.05 16.42
CA THR A 78 -9.72 22.65 16.78
C THR A 78 -10.74 22.52 17.90
N GLY A 79 -11.31 21.33 18.02
CA GLY A 79 -12.42 21.02 18.93
C GLY A 79 -13.80 21.05 18.25
N ARG A 80 -14.69 20.14 18.69
CA ARG A 80 -16.12 20.15 18.33
C ARG A 80 -16.99 19.92 19.56
N GLY A 81 -18.00 20.77 19.71
CA GLY A 81 -19.37 20.30 19.80
C GLY A 81 -19.69 19.29 20.90
N TRP A 82 -20.58 18.37 20.57
CA TRP A 82 -21.29 17.57 21.56
C TRP A 82 -20.40 16.53 22.26
N THR A 83 -20.16 16.68 23.55
CA THR A 83 -19.47 15.71 24.41
C THR A 83 -20.47 14.88 25.23
N LYS A 84 -20.08 13.68 25.68
CA LYS A 84 -20.88 12.87 26.62
C LYS A 84 -20.64 13.39 28.04
N ALA A 85 -21.69 13.91 28.68
CA ALA A 85 -21.69 14.29 30.09
C ALA A 85 -22.64 13.39 30.88
N VAL A 86 -22.62 13.52 32.20
CA VAL A 86 -23.55 12.84 33.09
C VAL A 86 -24.39 13.92 33.77
N ASP A 87 -25.72 13.81 33.67
CA ASP A 87 -26.61 14.74 34.36
C ASP A 87 -26.60 14.53 35.88
N GLN A 88 -27.34 15.34 36.62
CA GLN A 88 -27.41 15.26 38.08
C GLN A 88 -27.99 13.93 38.60
N ASP A 89 -28.67 13.18 37.73
CA ASP A 89 -29.32 11.91 38.03
C ASP A 89 -28.48 10.69 37.59
N GLY A 90 -27.29 10.91 37.01
CA GLY A 90 -26.39 9.84 36.58
C GLY A 90 -26.60 9.36 35.14
N ASN A 91 -27.46 10.01 34.35
CA ASN A 91 -27.71 9.62 32.97
C ASN A 91 -26.64 10.19 32.04
N THR A 92 -26.15 9.37 31.10
CA THR A 92 -25.29 9.87 30.04
C THR A 92 -26.10 10.75 29.08
N ILE A 93 -25.80 12.04 29.04
CA ILE A 93 -26.37 13.02 28.13
C ILE A 93 -25.32 13.52 27.14
N VAL A 94 -25.78 14.05 26.02
CA VAL A 94 -24.94 14.64 24.97
C VAL A 94 -25.06 16.16 25.12
N VAL A 95 -23.98 16.84 25.53
CA VAL A 95 -23.96 18.30 25.80
C VAL A 95 -23.02 19.01 24.85
N PHE A 96 -23.44 20.16 24.32
CA PHE A 96 -22.56 21.04 23.56
C PHE A 96 -21.45 21.56 24.48
N SER A 97 -20.18 21.24 24.18
CA SER A 97 -19.03 21.74 24.94
C SER A 97 -18.52 23.03 24.31
N ASP A 98 -18.55 24.09 25.10
CA ASP A 98 -18.17 25.46 24.80
C ASP A 98 -16.76 25.82 25.30
N VAL A 99 -15.90 24.83 25.57
CA VAL A 99 -14.48 25.09 25.86
C VAL A 99 -13.75 25.39 24.55
N PRO A 100 -13.43 26.66 24.21
CA PRO A 100 -12.61 26.95 23.06
C PRO A 100 -11.24 26.32 23.28
N THR A 101 -10.80 25.49 22.34
CA THR A 101 -9.38 25.21 22.25
C THR A 101 -8.72 26.45 21.64
N THR A 102 -7.52 26.79 22.10
CA THR A 102 -6.69 27.84 21.47
C THR A 102 -5.78 27.27 20.39
N VAL A 103 -6.06 26.04 19.95
CA VAL A 103 -5.26 25.34 18.94
C VAL A 103 -6.02 25.49 17.63
N PRO A 104 -5.52 26.26 16.65
CA PRO A 104 -6.08 26.33 15.30
C PRO A 104 -6.12 24.95 14.65
N GLY A 105 -7.17 24.61 13.89
CA GLY A 105 -7.23 23.30 13.23
C GLY A 105 -8.61 22.81 12.77
N THR A 106 -8.73 22.46 11.49
CA THR A 106 -9.72 21.49 11.00
C THR A 106 -9.00 20.18 10.75
N PHE A 107 -9.23 19.18 11.61
CA PHE A 107 -8.57 17.89 11.52
C PHE A 107 -9.45 16.89 10.80
N ILE A 108 -8.82 16.12 9.94
CA ILE A 108 -9.46 14.98 9.31
C ILE A 108 -8.80 13.74 9.88
N GLU A 109 -9.61 12.98 10.58
CA GLU A 109 -9.27 11.66 11.05
C GLU A 109 -9.88 10.61 10.13
N GLY A 110 -9.22 9.48 10.02
CA GLY A 110 -9.80 8.36 9.32
C GLY A 110 -9.01 7.09 9.54
N THR A 111 -9.51 6.04 8.93
CA THR A 111 -8.79 4.77 8.86
C THR A 111 -8.71 4.32 7.42
N TYR A 112 -7.59 3.71 7.07
CA TYR A 112 -7.36 3.06 5.79
C TYR A 112 -6.80 1.66 6.04
N THR A 113 -6.79 0.83 5.01
CA THR A 113 -6.17 -0.49 5.09
C THR A 113 -4.69 -0.35 4.73
N GLU A 114 -3.78 -0.51 5.69
CA GLU A 114 -2.34 -0.52 5.41
C GLU A 114 -1.88 -1.95 5.13
N LEU A 115 -1.08 -2.14 4.08
CA LEU A 115 -0.31 -3.36 3.84
C LEU A 115 1.17 -3.07 4.05
N SER A 116 1.82 -3.93 4.81
CA SER A 116 3.27 -3.89 5.02
C SER A 116 3.90 -5.16 4.47
N PHE A 117 4.55 -5.05 3.31
CA PHE A 117 5.36 -6.13 2.77
C PHE A 117 6.75 -6.07 3.39
N ARG A 118 7.19 -7.18 4.00
CA ARG A 118 8.55 -7.33 4.52
C ARG A 118 9.06 -8.70 4.11
N ALA A 119 10.07 -8.73 3.27
CA ALA A 119 10.66 -9.95 2.73
C ALA A 119 12.13 -9.99 3.10
N LYS A 120 12.54 -11.02 3.83
CA LYS A 120 13.94 -11.28 4.12
C LYS A 120 14.53 -12.06 2.96
N VAL A 121 15.47 -11.47 2.24
CA VAL A 121 16.01 -12.04 1.00
C VAL A 121 17.52 -12.06 1.06
N THR A 122 18.11 -13.21 0.80
CA THR A 122 19.56 -13.40 0.77
C THR A 122 20.00 -13.97 -0.57
N ASP A 123 21.20 -13.63 -1.02
CA ASP A 123 21.79 -14.19 -2.22
C ASP A 123 23.15 -14.81 -1.87
N PRO A 124 23.40 -16.10 -2.20
CA PRO A 124 24.64 -16.79 -1.81
C PRO A 124 25.92 -16.13 -2.34
N GLU A 125 25.82 -15.37 -3.42
CA GLU A 125 26.91 -14.67 -4.08
C GLU A 125 27.06 -13.22 -3.57
N THR A 126 26.21 -12.77 -2.65
CA THR A 126 26.36 -11.48 -1.96
C THR A 126 27.60 -11.46 -1.07
N THR A 127 28.33 -10.35 -1.13
CA THR A 127 29.56 -10.11 -0.35
C THR A 127 29.44 -8.83 0.47
N ALA A 128 30.38 -8.60 1.38
CA ALA A 128 30.42 -7.36 2.17
C ALA A 128 30.58 -6.09 1.30
N GLN A 129 31.12 -6.23 0.08
CA GLN A 129 31.34 -5.12 -0.84
C GLN A 129 30.21 -4.96 -1.88
N GLN A 130 29.40 -5.99 -2.09
CA GLN A 130 28.38 -6.00 -3.13
C GLN A 130 27.17 -6.84 -2.74
N ASN A 131 26.00 -6.20 -2.70
CA ASN A 131 24.70 -6.87 -2.67
C ASN A 131 24.32 -7.31 -4.10
N ASN A 132 24.10 -8.61 -4.29
CA ASN A 132 23.72 -9.20 -5.57
C ASN A 132 22.21 -9.27 -5.80
N ILE A 133 21.40 -8.96 -4.80
CA ILE A 133 19.97 -8.74 -5.02
C ILE A 133 19.80 -7.49 -5.89
N LEU A 134 19.13 -7.67 -7.03
CA LEU A 134 18.81 -6.59 -7.97
C LEU A 134 17.44 -6.00 -7.70
N LEU A 135 16.44 -6.85 -7.45
CA LEU A 135 15.07 -6.43 -7.27
C LEU A 135 14.36 -7.37 -6.29
N VAL A 136 13.61 -6.79 -5.37
CA VAL A 136 12.57 -7.49 -4.61
C VAL A 136 11.26 -6.78 -4.86
N SER A 137 10.21 -7.52 -5.21
CA SER A 137 8.93 -6.94 -5.58
C SER A 137 7.74 -7.73 -5.04
N ALA A 138 6.64 -7.00 -4.84
CA ALA A 138 5.31 -7.55 -4.64
C ALA A 138 4.44 -7.14 -5.82
N SER A 139 3.75 -8.06 -6.47
CA SER A 139 2.88 -7.78 -7.60
C SER A 139 1.46 -8.26 -7.36
N PHE A 140 0.48 -7.51 -7.87
CA PHE A 140 -0.94 -7.84 -7.74
C PHE A 140 -1.73 -7.30 -8.94
N VAL A 141 -2.92 -7.84 -9.17
CA VAL A 141 -3.86 -7.27 -10.14
C VAL A 141 -4.88 -6.44 -9.37
N PRO A 142 -4.95 -5.11 -9.59
CA PRO A 142 -5.95 -4.27 -8.94
C PRO A 142 -7.39 -4.71 -9.26
N PRO A 143 -8.37 -4.40 -8.39
CA PRO A 143 -9.77 -4.58 -8.74
C PRO A 143 -10.09 -3.80 -10.02
N ASP A 144 -10.88 -4.39 -10.91
CA ASP A 144 -11.26 -3.81 -12.20
C ASP A 144 -10.12 -3.59 -13.21
N SER A 145 -8.96 -4.23 -12.99
CA SER A 145 -7.83 -4.22 -13.92
C SER A 145 -7.51 -5.63 -14.42
N THR A 146 -6.96 -5.72 -15.63
CA THR A 146 -6.29 -6.93 -16.14
C THR A 146 -4.77 -6.79 -16.13
N THR A 147 -4.27 -5.61 -15.77
CA THR A 147 -2.84 -5.28 -15.72
C THR A 147 -2.31 -5.51 -14.31
N GLU A 148 -1.23 -6.29 -14.21
CA GLU A 148 -0.49 -6.48 -12.97
C GLU A 148 0.26 -5.19 -12.61
N THR A 149 0.13 -4.80 -11.35
CA THR A 149 0.85 -3.68 -10.73
C THR A 149 1.97 -4.24 -9.88
N THR A 150 3.19 -3.71 -10.06
CA THR A 150 4.38 -4.13 -9.33
C THR A 150 4.81 -3.07 -8.33
N LEU A 151 5.01 -3.48 -7.09
CA LEU A 151 5.52 -2.69 -5.99
C LEU A 151 6.96 -3.11 -5.72
N VAL A 152 7.90 -2.18 -5.85
CA VAL A 152 9.30 -2.44 -5.51
C VAL A 152 9.50 -2.30 -4.01
N LEU A 153 10.20 -3.24 -3.40
CA LEU A 153 10.60 -3.23 -1.99
C LEU A 153 12.06 -2.81 -1.88
N PHE A 154 12.39 -2.04 -0.85
CA PHE A 154 13.76 -1.56 -0.60
C PHE A 154 14.24 -1.93 0.81
N ASP A 155 15.52 -2.21 0.92
CA ASP A 155 16.31 -2.34 2.14
C ASP A 155 17.21 -1.09 2.24
N ASP A 156 16.58 0.05 2.54
CA ASP A 156 17.16 1.39 2.43
C ASP A 156 16.97 2.25 3.68
N GLY A 157 16.32 1.75 4.73
CA GLY A 157 15.95 2.52 5.91
C GLY A 157 15.08 3.75 5.60
N SER A 158 14.25 3.69 4.55
CA SER A 158 13.41 4.80 4.07
C SER A 158 14.18 6.07 3.71
N THR A 159 15.42 5.91 3.21
CA THR A 159 16.30 7.01 2.80
C THR A 159 16.14 7.40 1.34
N ILE A 160 15.60 6.51 0.50
CA ILE A 160 15.37 6.72 -0.92
C ILE A 160 13.89 7.05 -1.13
N ASP A 161 13.64 8.19 -1.77
CA ASP A 161 12.31 8.51 -2.29
C ASP A 161 12.11 7.80 -3.62
N PHE A 162 10.93 7.21 -3.81
CA PHE A 162 10.56 6.68 -5.11
C PHE A 162 10.49 7.82 -6.15
N PRO A 163 10.88 7.58 -7.42
CA PRO A 163 10.91 8.61 -8.45
C PRO A 163 9.52 9.06 -8.91
N PHE A 164 8.46 8.41 -8.41
CA PHE A 164 7.08 8.74 -8.71
C PHE A 164 6.54 9.74 -7.71
N GLU A 165 5.94 10.80 -8.24
CA GLU A 165 5.30 11.85 -7.45
C GLU A 165 3.81 11.56 -7.34
N GLN A 166 3.30 11.60 -6.12
CA GLN A 166 1.87 11.58 -5.85
C GLN A 166 1.39 13.02 -5.78
N ARG A 167 0.35 13.35 -6.55
CA ARG A 167 -0.28 14.66 -6.50
C ARG A 167 -1.58 14.56 -5.71
N ALA A 168 -1.77 15.48 -4.76
CA ALA A 168 -3.00 15.61 -4.01
C ALA A 168 -4.22 15.74 -4.92
N LEU A 169 -5.31 15.11 -4.51
CA LEU A 169 -6.62 15.14 -5.16
C LEU A 169 -7.39 16.41 -4.81
N VAL A 170 -7.05 17.08 -3.71
CA VAL A 170 -7.55 18.39 -3.35
C VAL A 170 -6.44 19.43 -3.41
N GLY A 171 -6.81 20.69 -3.62
CA GLY A 171 -5.85 21.79 -3.53
C GLY A 171 -5.46 22.02 -2.08
N GLU A 172 -4.33 21.47 -1.64
CA GLU A 172 -3.84 21.56 -0.26
C GLU A 172 -2.50 22.29 -0.09
N ASP A 173 -1.81 22.59 -1.19
CA ASP A 173 -0.65 23.48 -1.20
C ASP A 173 -1.14 24.92 -1.36
N CYS A 174 -1.52 25.53 -0.24
CA CYS A 174 -2.19 26.83 -0.21
C CYS A 174 -1.21 27.97 0.08
N ASP A 175 -1.26 28.98 -0.77
CA ASP A 175 -0.65 30.30 -0.54
C ASP A 175 -1.77 31.27 -0.15
N VAL A 176 -1.73 31.71 1.11
CA VAL A 176 -2.73 32.57 1.74
C VAL A 176 -2.04 33.83 2.26
N ASP A 177 -2.09 34.90 1.46
CA ASP A 177 -1.66 36.25 1.83
C ASP A 177 -2.90 37.15 1.87
N ILE A 178 -3.48 37.24 3.07
CA ILE A 178 -4.69 38.00 3.36
C ILE A 178 -4.51 39.50 3.03
N PRO A 179 -3.44 40.19 3.47
CA PRO A 179 -3.19 41.59 3.10
C PRO A 179 -3.16 41.85 1.59
N ASN A 180 -2.63 40.91 0.79
CA ASN A 180 -2.53 41.06 -0.66
C ASN A 180 -3.65 40.34 -1.44
N ASN A 181 -4.64 39.77 -0.74
CA ASN A 181 -5.76 39.03 -1.33
C ASN A 181 -5.31 37.86 -2.24
N ILE A 182 -4.22 37.18 -1.87
CA ILE A 182 -3.72 35.99 -2.57
C ILE A 182 -4.22 34.77 -1.83
N CYS A 183 -5.13 34.01 -2.46
CA CYS A 183 -5.78 32.86 -1.83
C CYS A 183 -5.92 31.71 -2.83
N THR A 184 -4.78 31.09 -3.11
CA THR A 184 -4.65 30.05 -4.14
C THR A 184 -4.18 28.75 -3.52
N CYS A 185 -4.83 27.64 -3.85
CA CYS A 185 -4.33 26.31 -3.51
C CYS A 185 -4.03 25.52 -4.78
N GLY A 186 -2.86 24.87 -4.79
CA GLY A 186 -2.47 23.87 -5.77
C GLY A 186 -2.55 22.47 -5.19
N GLY A 187 -2.52 21.46 -6.05
CA GLY A 187 -2.32 20.08 -5.58
C GLY A 187 -0.89 19.91 -5.07
N ALA A 188 -0.74 19.53 -3.80
CA ALA A 188 0.55 19.24 -3.20
C ALA A 188 1.20 18.02 -3.86
N ILE A 189 2.53 17.92 -3.77
CA ILE A 189 3.30 16.79 -4.27
C ILE A 189 3.93 16.04 -3.10
N TYR A 190 3.67 14.74 -3.03
CA TYR A 190 4.24 13.84 -2.03
C TYR A 190 5.16 12.81 -2.65
N LYS A 191 6.30 12.63 -2.00
CA LYS A 191 7.23 11.54 -2.26
C LYS A 191 6.78 10.29 -1.52
N ILE A 192 7.14 9.15 -2.08
CA ILE A 192 6.80 7.83 -1.53
C ILE A 192 8.04 7.24 -0.89
N LYS A 193 7.87 6.52 0.22
CA LYS A 193 8.96 5.84 0.94
C LYS A 193 8.74 4.33 1.01
N SER A 194 9.81 3.57 1.27
CA SER A 194 9.73 2.12 1.47
C SER A 194 8.99 1.77 2.77
N GLY A 195 9.15 2.58 3.82
CA GLY A 195 8.68 2.24 5.17
C GLY A 195 9.64 1.28 5.89
N ASP A 196 10.83 1.07 5.32
CA ASP A 196 11.91 0.33 5.94
C ASP A 196 12.54 1.10 7.12
N LEU A 197 12.88 0.39 8.19
CA LEU A 197 13.37 0.97 9.45
C LEU A 197 14.90 0.92 9.56
N ALA A 198 15.57 0.00 8.86
CA ALA A 198 17.01 -0.20 8.98
C ALA A 198 17.60 -0.52 7.60
N LYS A 199 18.71 0.13 7.26
CA LYS A 199 19.35 -0.04 5.96
C LYS A 199 20.38 -1.18 5.99
N GLY A 200 20.35 -2.03 4.97
CA GLY A 200 21.32 -3.09 4.71
C GLY A 200 21.16 -4.31 5.61
N ASP A 201 19.97 -4.58 6.15
CA ASP A 201 19.70 -5.73 7.01
C ASP A 201 19.11 -6.94 6.24
N ASN A 202 19.05 -6.83 4.91
CA ASN A 202 18.42 -7.78 3.98
C ASN A 202 16.91 -7.92 4.15
N LEU A 203 16.25 -6.98 4.83
CA LEU A 203 14.81 -6.93 4.99
C LEU A 203 14.19 -5.88 4.06
N TYR A 204 13.81 -6.35 2.87
CA TYR A 204 13.19 -5.50 1.86
C TYR A 204 11.76 -5.17 2.25
N THR A 205 11.45 -3.88 2.34
CA THR A 205 10.17 -3.40 2.85
C THR A 205 9.44 -2.51 1.84
N ARG A 206 8.12 -2.62 1.82
CA ARG A 206 7.22 -1.68 1.13
C ARG A 206 5.91 -1.56 1.90
N LYS A 207 5.59 -0.34 2.32
CA LYS A 207 4.24 0.02 2.78
C LYS A 207 3.35 0.48 1.64
N PHE A 208 2.07 0.18 1.76
CA PHE A 208 1.08 0.42 0.72
C PHE A 208 -0.32 0.59 1.31
N ALA A 209 -1.13 1.49 0.76
CA ALA A 209 -2.44 1.81 1.30
C ALA A 209 -3.57 1.39 0.35
N PHE A 210 -4.65 0.83 0.92
CA PHE A 210 -5.95 0.70 0.27
C PHE A 210 -6.98 1.54 1.00
N ALA A 211 -7.76 2.29 0.22
CA ALA A 211 -8.92 3.02 0.68
C ALA A 211 -10.17 2.54 -0.07
N ASP A 212 -11.33 2.64 0.56
CA ASP A 212 -12.60 2.45 -0.14
C ASP A 212 -12.65 3.38 -1.36
N LYS A 213 -13.15 2.90 -2.49
CA LYS A 213 -13.39 3.73 -3.67
C LYS A 213 -14.33 4.92 -3.40
N ASN A 214 -15.16 4.82 -2.38
CA ASN A 214 -16.04 5.90 -1.94
C ASN A 214 -15.42 6.78 -0.83
N ALA A 215 -14.16 6.54 -0.46
CA ALA A 215 -13.46 7.36 0.51
C ALA A 215 -13.31 8.80 0.00
N SER A 216 -13.36 9.75 0.94
CA SER A 216 -13.12 11.17 0.67
C SER A 216 -11.73 11.38 0.05
N GLY A 217 -11.62 12.27 -0.96
CA GLY A 217 -10.32 12.66 -1.52
C GLY A 217 -9.36 13.18 -0.45
N PHE A 218 -9.89 13.85 0.57
CA PHE A 218 -9.12 14.29 1.74
C PHE A 218 -8.51 13.14 2.55
N LEU A 219 -9.16 11.97 2.62
CA LEU A 219 -8.57 10.80 3.29
C LEU A 219 -7.35 10.32 2.51
N ASN A 220 -7.48 10.20 1.19
CA ASN A 220 -6.40 9.77 0.32
C ASN A 220 -5.21 10.74 0.41
N ASP A 221 -5.47 12.04 0.35
CA ASP A 221 -4.45 13.09 0.49
C ASP A 221 -3.79 13.04 1.86
N CYS A 222 -4.56 12.80 2.92
CA CYS A 222 -4.01 12.63 4.25
C CYS A 222 -3.07 11.42 4.36
N VAL A 223 -3.41 10.28 3.75
CA VAL A 223 -2.53 9.10 3.68
C VAL A 223 -1.25 9.43 2.90
N MET A 224 -1.36 10.07 1.73
CA MET A 224 -0.20 10.48 0.93
C MET A 224 0.72 11.43 1.71
N ARG A 225 0.14 12.43 2.39
CA ARG A 225 0.85 13.44 3.16
C ARG A 225 1.56 12.86 4.39
N SER A 226 0.84 12.13 5.22
CA SER A 226 1.32 11.72 6.55
C SER A 226 2.10 10.41 6.52
N LYS A 227 1.69 9.46 5.67
CA LYS A 227 2.27 8.11 5.61
C LYS A 227 3.25 7.93 4.45
N LYS A 228 3.21 8.81 3.45
CA LYS A 228 4.04 8.70 2.23
C LYS A 228 3.77 7.39 1.48
N GLU A 229 2.51 6.96 1.47
CA GLU A 229 2.03 5.73 0.84
C GLU A 229 1.14 6.04 -0.36
N ILE A 230 0.99 5.09 -1.31
CA ILE A 230 0.05 5.24 -2.44
C ILE A 230 -1.31 4.71 -2.00
N PRO A 231 -2.36 5.54 -1.87
CA PRO A 231 -3.71 5.04 -1.69
C PRO A 231 -4.22 4.47 -3.02
N VAL A 232 -4.56 3.19 -3.04
CA VAL A 232 -5.29 2.57 -4.14
C VAL A 232 -6.74 2.35 -3.73
N SER A 233 -7.63 2.84 -4.58
CA SER A 233 -9.07 2.67 -4.42
C SER A 233 -9.50 1.25 -4.78
N ALA A 234 -10.32 0.66 -3.92
CA ALA A 234 -10.90 -0.66 -4.13
C ALA A 234 -12.24 -0.77 -3.42
N ASP A 235 -13.08 -1.71 -3.85
CA ASP A 235 -14.33 -2.01 -3.16
C ASP A 235 -14.09 -2.59 -1.76
N VAL A 236 -14.93 -2.20 -0.81
CA VAL A 236 -14.93 -2.79 0.54
C VAL A 236 -15.17 -4.30 0.44
N GLY A 237 -14.33 -5.08 1.11
CA GLY A 237 -14.35 -6.55 1.06
C GLY A 237 -13.64 -7.14 -0.16
N ALA A 238 -13.16 -6.33 -1.11
CA ALA A 238 -12.34 -6.82 -2.21
C ALA A 238 -11.10 -7.54 -1.66
N THR A 239 -10.81 -8.72 -2.19
CA THR A 239 -9.63 -9.50 -1.80
C THR A 239 -8.60 -9.45 -2.90
N LEU A 240 -7.37 -9.11 -2.53
CA LEU A 240 -6.23 -8.97 -3.41
C LEU A 240 -5.21 -10.05 -3.09
N GLN A 241 -4.61 -10.61 -4.14
CA GLN A 241 -3.56 -11.61 -4.02
C GLN A 241 -2.25 -11.05 -4.54
N PHE A 242 -1.23 -11.11 -3.70
CA PHE A 242 0.11 -10.62 -3.97
C PHE A 242 1.07 -11.78 -4.20
N LYS A 243 1.83 -11.69 -5.29
CA LYS A 243 2.98 -12.55 -5.59
C LYS A 243 4.25 -11.82 -5.17
N ILE A 244 5.18 -12.51 -4.53
CA ILE A 244 6.45 -11.93 -4.05
C ILE A 244 7.60 -12.60 -4.79
N GLU A 245 8.47 -11.76 -5.36
CA GLU A 245 9.56 -12.19 -6.24
C GLU A 245 10.86 -11.48 -5.88
N ALA A 246 11.98 -12.18 -6.06
CA ALA A 246 13.32 -11.66 -5.90
C ALA A 246 14.18 -12.04 -7.10
N VAL A 247 14.92 -11.08 -7.64
CA VAL A 247 15.80 -11.24 -8.80
C VAL A 247 17.21 -10.79 -8.42
N ASP A 248 18.21 -11.59 -8.77
CA ASP A 248 19.62 -11.23 -8.59
C ASP A 248 20.19 -10.48 -9.81
N ARG A 249 21.46 -10.06 -9.72
CA ARG A 249 22.16 -9.37 -10.80
C ARG A 249 22.45 -10.25 -12.02
N GLN A 250 22.38 -11.56 -11.89
CA GLN A 250 22.57 -12.55 -12.95
C GLN A 250 21.25 -12.89 -13.65
N GLY A 251 20.12 -12.37 -13.14
CA GLY A 251 18.79 -12.59 -13.68
C GLY A 251 18.12 -13.86 -13.17
N ASN A 252 18.66 -14.52 -12.14
CA ASN A 252 17.98 -15.64 -11.51
C ASN A 252 16.79 -15.12 -10.68
N LEU A 253 15.65 -15.80 -10.80
CA LEU A 253 14.40 -15.46 -10.15
C LEU A 253 14.07 -16.48 -9.06
N SER A 254 13.65 -15.96 -7.91
CA SER A 254 12.97 -16.74 -6.87
C SER A 254 11.60 -16.15 -6.58
N THR A 255 10.62 -17.04 -6.41
CA THR A 255 9.23 -16.67 -6.12
C THR A 255 8.82 -17.31 -4.80
N TRP A 256 8.17 -16.54 -3.94
CA TRP A 256 7.61 -17.08 -2.72
C TRP A 256 6.44 -18.03 -3.07
N PRO A 257 6.39 -19.26 -2.50
CA PRO A 257 5.50 -20.31 -3.00
C PRO A 257 4.01 -20.03 -2.76
N THR A 258 3.66 -19.17 -1.81
CA THR A 258 2.26 -18.88 -1.45
C THR A 258 1.94 -17.42 -1.70
N LYS A 259 0.81 -17.14 -2.36
CA LYS A 259 0.36 -15.75 -2.52
C LYS A 259 -0.12 -15.19 -1.19
N LEU A 260 0.23 -13.94 -0.90
CA LEU A 260 -0.32 -13.23 0.25
C LEU A 260 -1.70 -12.69 -0.12
N SER A 261 -2.66 -12.77 0.79
CA SER A 261 -4.02 -12.24 0.55
C SER A 261 -4.31 -11.10 1.51
N ALA A 262 -4.90 -10.02 1.00
CA ALA A 262 -5.39 -8.92 1.82
C ALA A 262 -6.81 -8.54 1.40
N THR A 263 -7.63 -8.15 2.37
CA THR A 263 -9.00 -7.67 2.14
C THR A 263 -9.10 -6.18 2.42
N VAL A 264 -9.76 -5.44 1.54
CA VAL A 264 -9.93 -4.01 1.70
C VAL A 264 -11.00 -3.75 2.76
N GLY A 265 -10.63 -3.07 3.84
CA GLY A 265 -11.60 -2.63 4.85
C GLY A 265 -12.37 -1.40 4.41
N ALA A 266 -13.48 -1.12 5.08
CA ALA A 266 -14.35 0.02 4.76
C ALA A 266 -13.65 1.37 4.93
N GLY A 267 -12.64 1.44 5.77
CA GLY A 267 -12.08 2.71 6.20
C GLY A 267 -13.09 3.54 7.00
N THR A 268 -12.63 4.66 7.50
CA THR A 268 -13.49 5.67 8.10
C THR A 268 -12.96 7.04 7.70
N PHE A 269 -13.86 8.02 7.65
CA PHE A 269 -13.51 9.41 7.49
C PHE A 269 -14.38 10.21 8.45
N LEU A 270 -13.73 10.95 9.32
CA LEU A 270 -14.36 11.82 10.29
C LEU A 270 -13.63 13.15 10.27
N SER A 271 -14.38 14.23 10.14
CA SER A 271 -13.80 15.55 10.25
C SER A 271 -14.09 16.11 11.64
N ASN A 272 -13.01 16.36 12.37
CA ASN A 272 -12.95 16.88 13.72
C ASN A 272 -12.40 18.32 13.69
N GLY A 273 -12.65 19.13 14.72
CA GLY A 273 -12.30 20.57 14.72
C GLY A 273 -13.43 21.49 14.27
N ASP A 274 -13.19 22.64 13.68
CA ASP A 274 -14.27 23.63 13.48
C ASP A 274 -15.52 23.09 12.75
N SER A 275 -16.73 23.31 13.32
CA SER A 275 -17.99 22.80 12.74
C SER A 275 -18.21 23.29 11.31
N CYS A 276 -17.96 24.58 11.09
CA CYS A 276 -18.12 25.26 9.81
C CYS A 276 -16.98 24.89 8.84
N GLY A 277 -15.76 24.76 9.34
CA GLY A 277 -14.58 24.31 8.61
C GLY A 277 -14.83 22.94 7.96
N CYS A 278 -15.30 21.95 8.71
CA CYS A 278 -15.60 20.67 8.05
C CYS A 278 -16.85 20.71 7.16
N CYS A 279 -17.84 21.56 7.45
CA CYS A 279 -18.94 21.78 6.50
C CYS A 279 -18.44 22.31 5.15
N LEU A 280 -17.47 23.23 5.18
CA LEU A 280 -16.80 23.72 3.98
C LEU A 280 -16.06 22.58 3.28
N LEU A 281 -15.23 21.81 3.99
CA LEU A 281 -14.53 20.68 3.38
C LEU A 281 -15.49 19.67 2.74
N HIS A 282 -16.59 19.31 3.40
CA HIS A 282 -17.61 18.42 2.83
C HIS A 282 -18.33 19.01 1.61
N ALA A 283 -18.61 20.32 1.59
CA ALA A 283 -19.24 20.97 0.45
C ALA A 283 -18.29 21.01 -0.77
N PHE A 284 -17.00 21.25 -0.54
CA PHE A 284 -16.00 21.36 -1.60
C PHE A 284 -15.44 20.00 -2.06
N SER A 285 -15.46 18.95 -1.22
CA SER A 285 -15.09 17.58 -1.66
C SER A 285 -15.97 17.08 -2.80
N GLN A 286 -17.25 17.46 -2.81
CA GLN A 286 -18.20 17.09 -3.86
C GLN A 286 -17.99 17.86 -5.18
N LEU A 287 -17.32 19.01 -5.13
CA LEU A 287 -17.03 19.84 -6.31
C LEU A 287 -15.70 19.47 -6.97
N ALA A 288 -14.70 19.04 -6.19
CA ALA A 288 -13.40 18.59 -6.71
C ALA A 288 -13.50 17.38 -7.64
N ASP A 289 -14.49 16.49 -7.41
CA ASP A 289 -14.82 15.36 -8.29
C ASP A 289 -15.31 15.79 -9.68
N ILE A 290 -15.75 17.04 -9.83
CA ILE A 290 -16.31 17.57 -11.09
C ILE A 290 -15.27 18.39 -11.87
N SER A 291 -14.29 18.99 -11.18
CA SER A 291 -13.37 19.98 -11.78
C SER A 291 -11.96 19.50 -12.07
N LEU A 292 -11.51 18.36 -11.54
CA LEU A 292 -10.20 17.82 -11.91
C LEU A 292 -10.32 16.96 -13.16
N PRO A 293 -9.59 17.27 -14.26
CA PRO A 293 -9.47 16.31 -15.34
C PRO A 293 -8.88 15.05 -14.74
N ARG A 294 -9.63 13.94 -14.80
CA ARG A 294 -9.16 12.62 -14.38
C ARG A 294 -7.71 12.49 -14.84
N PRO A 295 -6.75 12.17 -13.95
CA PRO A 295 -5.39 11.97 -14.38
C PRO A 295 -5.45 10.98 -15.54
N ARG A 296 -4.98 11.41 -16.72
CA ARG A 296 -4.81 10.49 -17.85
C ARG A 296 -3.97 9.36 -17.28
N ARG A 297 -4.58 8.18 -17.10
CA ARG A 297 -3.87 6.94 -16.83
C ARG A 297 -2.77 6.84 -17.88
N ARG A 298 -1.56 7.25 -17.55
CA ARG A 298 -0.38 6.72 -18.24
C ARG A 298 -0.20 5.35 -17.63
N LEU A 299 -0.89 4.40 -18.27
CA LEU A 299 -0.61 2.98 -18.21
C LEU A 299 0.87 2.81 -18.54
N TYR A 300 1.69 2.40 -17.56
CA TYR A 300 2.83 1.50 -17.71
C TYR A 300 3.13 0.85 -16.37
#